data_AF-A0A3B0SSM6-F1
#
_entry.id   AF-A0A3B0SSM6-F1
#
_cell.length_a   1.000
_cell.length_b   1.000
_cell.length_c   1.000
_cell.angle_alpha   90.00
_cell.angle_beta   90.00
_cell.angle_gamma   90.00
#
_symmetry.space_group_name_H-M   'P 1'
#
loop_
_entity.id
_entity.type
_entity.pdbx_description
1 polymer ?
#
loop_
_entity_poly.entity_id
_entity_poly.type
_entity_poly.pdbx_seq_one_letter_code
_entity_poly.pdbx_strand_id
1 'polypeptide(L)'
;MNKQVALSPKKKNDQKTDQKTEQEVIREFEIRDYLRLDLFPHFMCPGCGHGIALRALLWAIHAQGIDKDKLAIVSGIGCSGRVGTYIDANTYHTTHGRPLAFATGLKLARPDLHVVVITGDGDCLAIGGNHLIHAARRNLDITCLMLNNEIYGMTGGQVSPTTPHERFTTTTPAGNIEPVFDASRLAEASGAGFVGREVTIHLPRLRDLIAEGLEYKGFSFIEVISDCTEINGRKNDLGSSAEMVLGQTRSMRPADFKYGELDNNVVDHPFRANSMNTGIFVKSDRPEYGQSYRDMVDQIQKAQQKGDRP
;
A
#
# COMPACT_ATOMS: atom_id res chain seq x y z
N MET A 1 -16.79 -52.82 -23.26
CA MET A 1 -17.63 -51.88 -24.04
C MET A 1 -18.69 -51.32 -23.12
N ASN A 2 -18.46 -50.08 -22.67
CA ASN A 2 -19.25 -49.39 -21.63
C ASN A 2 -20.63 -48.95 -22.16
N LYS A 3 -21.69 -49.25 -21.42
CA LYS A 3 -23.01 -48.63 -21.58
C LYS A 3 -22.94 -47.20 -21.04
N GLN A 4 -23.05 -46.21 -21.93
CA GLN A 4 -23.27 -44.82 -21.53
C GLN A 4 -24.76 -44.59 -21.26
N VAL A 5 -25.04 -44.11 -20.05
CA VAL A 5 -26.33 -43.64 -19.58
C VAL A 5 -26.58 -42.25 -20.19
N ALA A 6 -27.68 -42.09 -20.91
CA ALA A 6 -28.12 -40.81 -21.46
C ALA A 6 -28.63 -39.91 -20.32
N LEU A 7 -27.96 -38.77 -20.11
CA LEU A 7 -28.41 -37.70 -19.22
C LEU A 7 -29.12 -36.61 -20.05
N SER A 8 -30.39 -36.38 -19.73
CA SER A 8 -31.27 -35.33 -20.25
C SER A 8 -30.65 -33.92 -20.07
N PRO A 9 -30.84 -32.99 -21.03
CA PRO A 9 -30.34 -31.62 -20.90
C PRO A 9 -31.15 -30.86 -19.84
N LYS A 10 -30.49 -30.46 -18.74
CA LYS A 10 -31.05 -29.50 -17.78
C LYS A 10 -31.06 -28.11 -18.42
N LYS A 11 -32.22 -27.46 -18.36
CA LYS A 11 -32.49 -26.09 -18.82
C LYS A 11 -31.42 -25.11 -18.31
N LYS A 12 -30.80 -24.37 -19.24
CA LYS A 12 -29.99 -23.19 -18.93
C LYS A 12 -30.92 -22.12 -18.35
N ASN A 13 -30.62 -21.69 -17.14
CA ASN A 13 -31.26 -20.55 -16.51
C ASN A 13 -30.48 -19.31 -16.96
N ASP A 14 -31.09 -18.50 -17.82
CA ASP A 14 -30.53 -17.24 -18.29
C ASP A 14 -30.58 -16.20 -17.16
N GLN A 15 -29.48 -16.08 -16.42
CA GLN A 15 -29.17 -14.87 -15.66
C GLN A 15 -27.91 -14.26 -16.27
N LYS A 16 -28.12 -13.36 -17.23
CA LYS A 16 -27.09 -12.43 -17.69
C LYS A 16 -26.86 -11.41 -16.57
N THR A 17 -25.89 -11.66 -15.71
CA THR A 17 -25.19 -10.59 -15.00
C THR A 17 -24.23 -9.95 -15.99
N ASP A 18 -24.47 -8.69 -16.36
CA ASP A 18 -23.54 -7.85 -17.13
C ASP A 18 -22.28 -7.61 -16.29
N GLN A 19 -21.36 -8.58 -16.28
CA GLN A 19 -20.02 -8.40 -15.74
C GLN A 19 -19.20 -7.68 -16.80
N LYS A 20 -18.97 -6.38 -16.62
CA LYS A 20 -18.05 -5.59 -17.45
C LYS A 20 -16.67 -6.25 -17.46
N THR A 21 -16.01 -6.23 -18.60
CA THR A 21 -14.63 -6.72 -18.71
C THR A 21 -13.67 -5.80 -17.94
N GLU A 22 -12.57 -6.34 -17.43
CA GLU A 22 -11.52 -5.56 -16.74
C GLU A 22 -11.04 -4.36 -17.58
N GLN A 23 -10.99 -4.53 -18.91
CA GLN A 23 -10.62 -3.48 -19.85
C GLN A 23 -11.66 -2.34 -19.96
N GLU A 24 -12.94 -2.64 -19.76
CA GLU A 24 -14.01 -1.62 -19.75
C GLU A 24 -13.97 -0.81 -18.45
N VAL A 25 -13.76 -1.48 -17.31
CA VAL A 25 -13.58 -0.82 -16.00
C VAL A 25 -12.35 0.11 -16.01
N ILE A 26 -11.26 -0.32 -16.65
CA ILE A 26 -10.06 0.51 -16.82
C ILE A 26 -10.34 1.78 -17.65
N ARG A 27 -11.19 1.70 -18.67
CA ARG A 27 -11.51 2.84 -19.55
C ARG A 27 -12.46 3.85 -18.91
N GLU A 28 -13.23 3.44 -17.90
CA GLU A 28 -14.19 4.30 -17.20
C GLU A 28 -13.58 5.05 -15.99
N PHE A 29 -12.36 4.72 -15.58
CA PHE A 29 -11.75 5.37 -14.42
C PHE A 29 -11.40 6.84 -14.65
N GLU A 30 -12.23 7.73 -14.09
CA GLU A 30 -11.96 9.16 -13.99
C GLU A 30 -11.57 9.54 -12.55
N ILE A 31 -10.31 9.96 -12.35
CA ILE A 31 -9.78 10.26 -11.02
C ILE A 31 -10.56 11.37 -10.29
N ARG A 32 -11.15 12.31 -11.04
CA ARG A 32 -11.89 13.45 -10.47
C ARG A 32 -13.14 13.02 -9.71
N ASP A 33 -13.72 11.87 -10.04
CA ASP A 33 -14.92 11.34 -9.39
C ASP A 33 -14.66 10.83 -7.97
N TYR A 34 -13.38 10.71 -7.60
CA TYR A 34 -12.88 10.24 -6.31
C TYR A 34 -12.16 11.33 -5.51
N LEU A 35 -12.17 12.59 -5.99
CA LEU A 35 -11.44 13.69 -5.39
C LEU A 35 -12.36 14.82 -4.94
N ARG A 36 -12.03 15.41 -3.80
CA ARG A 36 -12.66 16.65 -3.28
C ARG A 36 -12.09 17.86 -4.01
N LEU A 37 -12.70 18.22 -5.13
CA LEU A 37 -12.21 19.27 -6.02
C LEU A 37 -12.23 20.67 -5.40
N ASP A 38 -13.06 20.90 -4.39
CA ASP A 38 -13.14 22.14 -3.60
C ASP A 38 -11.90 22.39 -2.73
N LEU A 39 -11.11 21.34 -2.45
CA LEU A 39 -9.88 21.43 -1.66
C LEU A 39 -8.64 21.72 -2.52
N PHE A 40 -8.78 21.86 -3.84
CA PHE A 40 -7.67 22.17 -4.74
C PHE A 40 -7.30 23.66 -4.69
N PRO A 41 -6.03 24.03 -4.92
CA PRO A 41 -4.92 23.17 -5.39
C PRO A 41 -4.38 22.21 -4.31
N HIS A 42 -3.84 21.07 -4.74
CA HIS A 42 -3.18 20.15 -3.82
C HIS A 42 -1.82 20.70 -3.37
N PHE A 43 -1.37 20.32 -2.17
CA PHE A 43 -0.09 20.81 -1.60
C PHE A 43 1.16 20.04 -2.09
N MET A 44 1.01 18.91 -2.79
CA MET A 44 2.13 18.06 -3.21
C MET A 44 3.06 18.79 -4.19
N CYS A 45 4.37 18.62 -4.02
CA CYS A 45 5.38 19.23 -4.87
C CYS A 45 5.34 18.71 -6.32
N PRO A 46 5.82 19.48 -7.31
CA PRO A 46 6.03 18.98 -8.66
C PRO A 46 6.91 17.72 -8.67
N GLY A 47 6.43 16.65 -9.32
CA GLY A 47 7.14 15.37 -9.39
C GLY A 47 7.09 14.51 -8.12
N CYS A 48 6.31 14.88 -7.10
CA CYS A 48 6.13 14.05 -5.91
C CYS A 48 5.43 12.73 -6.24
N GLY A 49 6.04 11.60 -5.86
CA GLY A 49 5.50 10.26 -6.11
C GLY A 49 4.18 9.97 -5.38
N HIS A 50 3.86 10.69 -4.29
CA HIS A 50 2.61 10.50 -3.54
C HIS A 50 1.36 10.74 -4.41
N GLY A 51 1.43 11.65 -5.39
CA GLY A 51 0.31 11.87 -6.31
C GLY A 51 0.05 10.68 -7.23
N ILE A 52 1.10 9.95 -7.59
CA ILE A 52 1.00 8.72 -8.39
C ILE A 52 0.46 7.58 -7.53
N ALA A 53 0.92 7.46 -6.28
CA ALA A 53 0.38 6.49 -5.32
C ALA A 53 -1.12 6.72 -5.04
N LEU A 54 -1.53 7.99 -4.89
CA LEU A 54 -2.94 8.36 -4.77
C LEU A 54 -3.75 7.88 -5.98
N ARG A 55 -3.27 8.15 -7.21
CA ARG A 55 -3.93 7.68 -8.43
C ARG A 55 -4.04 6.16 -8.45
N ALA A 56 -3.00 5.44 -8.07
CA ALA A 56 -3.00 3.97 -8.02
C ALA A 56 -4.06 3.43 -7.06
N LEU A 57 -4.15 4.02 -5.86
CA LEU A 57 -5.14 3.67 -4.84
C LEU A 57 -6.57 3.90 -5.35
N LEU A 58 -6.87 5.09 -5.87
CA LEU A 58 -8.21 5.43 -6.36
C LEU A 58 -8.62 4.55 -7.55
N TRP A 59 -7.66 4.20 -8.40
CA TRP A 59 -7.90 3.28 -9.51
C TRP A 59 -8.19 1.87 -9.01
N ALA A 60 -7.47 1.37 -8.01
CA ALA A 60 -7.75 0.07 -7.40
C ALA A 60 -9.14 0.04 -6.73
N ILE A 61 -9.53 1.11 -6.03
CA ILE A 61 -10.86 1.28 -5.43
C ILE A 61 -11.95 1.21 -6.52
N HIS A 62 -11.75 1.93 -7.63
CA HIS A 62 -12.68 1.90 -8.77
C HIS A 62 -12.78 0.49 -9.38
N ALA A 63 -11.65 -0.16 -9.62
CA ALA A 63 -11.60 -1.49 -10.22
C ALA A 63 -12.32 -2.55 -9.38
N GLN A 64 -12.26 -2.41 -8.05
CA GLN A 64 -12.93 -3.29 -7.10
C GLN A 64 -14.41 -2.93 -6.86
N GLY A 65 -14.90 -1.85 -7.47
CA GLY A 65 -16.28 -1.38 -7.29
C GLY A 65 -16.60 -0.99 -5.84
N ILE A 66 -15.59 -0.56 -5.07
CA ILE A 66 -15.78 -0.18 -3.67
C ILE A 66 -16.56 1.13 -3.61
N ASP A 67 -17.70 1.09 -2.90
CA ASP A 67 -18.51 2.28 -2.63
C ASP A 67 -17.74 3.27 -1.74
N LYS A 68 -17.72 4.54 -2.14
CA LYS A 68 -17.07 5.64 -1.43
C LYS A 68 -17.64 5.84 -0.02
N ASP A 69 -18.94 5.57 0.17
CA ASP A 69 -19.59 5.66 1.49
C ASP A 69 -19.21 4.51 2.42
N LYS A 70 -18.68 3.41 1.87
CA LYS A 70 -18.12 2.26 2.61
C LYS A 70 -16.61 2.30 2.73
N LEU A 71 -15.95 3.26 2.10
CA LEU A 71 -14.52 3.47 2.20
C LEU A 71 -14.19 4.43 3.35
N ALA A 72 -13.23 4.02 4.18
CA ALA A 72 -12.67 4.86 5.24
C ALA A 72 -11.15 4.97 5.09
N ILE A 73 -10.66 6.19 4.87
CA ILE A 73 -9.25 6.52 4.81
C ILE A 73 -8.79 7.04 6.18
N VAL A 74 -7.89 6.32 6.84
CA VAL A 74 -7.30 6.75 8.12
C VAL A 74 -5.86 7.14 7.88
N SER A 75 -5.50 8.40 8.11
CA SER A 75 -4.17 8.91 7.81
C SER A 75 -3.42 9.42 9.03
N GLY A 76 -2.09 9.27 9.02
CA GLY A 76 -1.18 9.84 10.02
C GLY A 76 -0.78 11.27 9.68
N ILE A 77 0.33 11.75 10.24
CA ILE A 77 0.86 13.10 9.98
C ILE A 77 2.05 13.02 9.02
N GLY A 78 2.06 13.88 8.01
CA GLY A 78 3.14 13.99 7.02
C GLY A 78 2.61 14.32 5.63
N CYS A 79 3.52 14.45 4.66
CA CYS A 79 3.11 14.64 3.25
C CYS A 79 2.23 13.47 2.78
N SER A 80 2.56 12.24 3.17
CA SER A 80 1.72 11.08 2.91
C SER A 80 0.35 11.20 3.57
N GLY A 81 0.28 11.60 4.83
CA GLY A 81 -0.97 11.70 5.60
C GLY A 81 -1.98 12.70 5.02
N ARG A 82 -1.50 13.84 4.51
CA ARG A 82 -2.35 14.86 3.86
C ARG A 82 -2.93 14.41 2.52
N VAL A 83 -2.38 13.39 1.86
CA VAL A 83 -2.95 12.82 0.62
C VAL A 83 -4.40 12.38 0.84
N GLY A 84 -4.69 11.75 1.99
CA GLY A 84 -6.02 11.28 2.32
C GLY A 84 -7.08 12.39 2.43
N THR A 85 -6.67 13.64 2.64
CA THR A 85 -7.61 14.78 2.74
C THR A 85 -8.32 15.08 1.42
N TYR A 86 -7.69 14.77 0.29
CA TYR A 86 -8.22 15.03 -1.05
C TYR A 86 -9.16 13.94 -1.56
N ILE A 87 -9.24 12.78 -0.87
CA ILE A 87 -10.06 11.66 -1.29
C ILE A 87 -11.51 11.91 -0.89
N ASP A 88 -12.43 11.75 -1.84
CA ASP A 88 -13.87 11.80 -1.61
C ASP A 88 -14.37 10.49 -1.00
N ALA A 89 -14.16 10.32 0.30
CA ALA A 89 -14.62 9.20 1.11
C ALA A 89 -14.75 9.64 2.59
N ASN A 90 -15.06 8.70 3.50
CA ASN A 90 -14.91 8.97 4.92
C ASN A 90 -13.41 9.10 5.25
N THR A 91 -12.97 10.25 5.78
CA THR A 91 -11.55 10.50 6.04
C THR A 91 -11.31 10.84 7.50
N TYR A 92 -10.35 10.17 8.13
CA TYR A 92 -9.90 10.45 9.49
C TYR A 92 -8.40 10.76 9.50
N HIS A 93 -8.06 12.05 9.60
CA HIS A 93 -6.68 12.51 9.76
C HIS A 93 -6.34 12.56 11.25
N THR A 94 -5.43 11.69 11.68
CA THR A 94 -5.16 11.41 13.09
C THR A 94 -3.81 11.99 13.54
N THR A 95 -3.40 11.70 14.77
CA THR A 95 -2.09 12.11 15.29
C THR A 95 -0.95 11.27 14.74
N HIS A 96 0.26 11.85 14.72
CA HIS A 96 1.46 11.21 14.17
C HIS A 96 1.72 9.82 14.78
N GLY A 97 1.90 8.82 13.92
CA GLY A 97 2.16 7.43 14.29
C GLY A 97 0.99 6.72 14.95
N ARG A 98 -0.23 7.24 14.86
CA ARG A 98 -1.44 6.59 15.39
C ARG A 98 -2.47 6.11 14.36
N PRO A 99 -2.33 6.24 13.03
CA PRO A 99 -3.44 5.88 12.14
C PRO A 99 -3.84 4.41 12.25
N LEU A 100 -2.89 3.49 12.41
CA LEU A 100 -3.17 2.06 12.63
C LEU A 100 -3.93 1.77 13.93
N ALA A 101 -3.69 2.56 14.98
CA ALA A 101 -4.42 2.43 16.24
C ALA A 101 -5.89 2.88 16.07
N PHE A 102 -6.12 3.99 15.38
CA PHE A 102 -7.47 4.47 15.07
C PHE A 102 -8.20 3.51 14.10
N ALA A 103 -7.51 3.04 13.07
CA ALA A 103 -8.04 2.08 12.10
C ALA A 103 -8.45 0.75 12.75
N THR A 104 -7.67 0.28 13.72
CA THR A 104 -8.01 -0.90 14.55
C THR A 104 -9.36 -0.72 15.24
N GLY A 105 -9.56 0.41 15.93
CA GLY A 105 -10.83 0.70 16.59
C GLY A 105 -11.99 0.82 15.59
N LEU A 106 -11.76 1.51 14.47
CA LEU A 106 -12.76 1.68 13.42
C LEU A 106 -13.19 0.33 12.83
N LYS A 107 -12.25 -0.54 12.45
CA LYS A 107 -12.57 -1.82 11.82
C LYS A 107 -13.28 -2.79 12.77
N LEU A 108 -12.94 -2.74 14.06
CA LEU A 108 -13.65 -3.51 15.09
C LEU A 108 -15.10 -3.02 15.28
N ALA A 109 -15.32 -1.71 15.28
CA ALA A 109 -16.65 -1.12 15.46
C ALA A 109 -17.52 -1.20 14.20
N ARG A 110 -16.90 -1.11 13.01
CA ARG A 110 -17.55 -1.07 11.70
C ARG A 110 -16.88 -2.07 10.75
N PRO A 111 -17.11 -3.38 10.95
CA PRO A 111 -16.51 -4.42 10.11
C PRO A 111 -16.95 -4.34 8.65
N ASP A 112 -18.08 -3.68 8.36
CA ASP A 112 -18.64 -3.46 7.02
C ASP A 112 -17.86 -2.43 6.18
N LEU A 113 -16.95 -1.65 6.77
CA LEU A 113 -16.16 -0.66 6.05
C LEU A 113 -14.87 -1.26 5.48
N HIS A 114 -14.49 -0.79 4.29
CA HIS A 114 -13.14 -0.95 3.76
C HIS A 114 -12.24 0.11 4.41
N VAL A 115 -11.31 -0.32 5.26
CA VAL A 115 -10.44 0.58 6.01
C VAL A 115 -9.05 0.58 5.37
N VAL A 116 -8.67 1.73 4.81
CA VAL A 116 -7.35 1.95 4.24
C VAL A 116 -6.58 2.94 5.12
N VAL A 117 -5.39 2.54 5.53
CA VAL A 117 -4.46 3.41 6.25
C VAL A 117 -3.46 4.00 5.26
N ILE A 118 -3.30 5.32 5.27
CA ILE A 118 -2.23 6.00 4.51
C ILE A 118 -1.23 6.59 5.51
N THR A 119 0.02 6.18 5.39
CA THR A 119 1.09 6.59 6.29
C THR A 119 2.38 6.84 5.52
N GLY A 120 3.34 7.54 6.14
CA GLY A 120 4.70 7.67 5.62
C GLY A 120 5.63 6.67 6.29
N ASP A 121 6.80 6.45 5.72
CA ASP A 121 7.88 5.68 6.33
C ASP A 121 8.16 6.08 7.80
N GLY A 122 8.33 7.36 8.09
CA GLY A 122 8.58 7.81 9.46
C GLY A 122 7.35 7.77 10.38
N ASP A 123 6.16 8.07 9.86
CA ASP A 123 4.90 7.94 10.60
C ASP A 123 4.63 6.47 10.98
N CYS A 124 4.93 5.53 10.07
CA CYS A 124 4.66 4.10 10.25
C CYS A 124 5.75 3.37 11.04
N LEU A 125 7.03 3.62 10.74
CA LEU A 125 8.15 2.80 11.22
C LEU A 125 8.88 3.42 12.41
N ALA A 126 8.85 4.75 12.57
CA ALA A 126 9.43 5.40 13.75
C ALA A 126 8.39 5.42 14.88
N ILE A 127 7.68 6.54 15.05
CA ILE A 127 6.72 6.73 16.15
C ILE A 127 5.53 5.76 16.09
N GLY A 128 5.20 5.25 14.90
CA GLY A 128 4.13 4.28 14.68
C GLY A 128 4.55 2.81 14.76
N GLY A 129 5.85 2.50 14.89
CA GLY A 129 6.37 1.14 14.69
C GLY A 129 5.69 0.08 15.56
N ASN A 130 5.44 0.39 16.84
CA ASN A 130 4.77 -0.54 17.75
C ASN A 130 3.31 -0.83 17.35
N HIS A 131 2.63 0.12 16.68
CA HIS A 131 1.28 -0.11 16.18
C HIS A 131 1.29 -0.94 14.90
N LEU A 132 2.31 -0.79 14.04
CA LEU A 132 2.51 -1.64 12.86
C LEU A 132 2.66 -3.10 13.26
N ILE A 133 3.59 -3.42 14.15
CA ILE A 133 3.83 -4.82 14.53
C ILE A 133 2.61 -5.46 15.17
N HIS A 134 1.80 -4.69 15.91
CA HIS A 134 0.58 -5.19 16.53
C HIS A 134 -0.63 -5.24 15.58
N ALA A 135 -0.69 -4.38 14.56
CA ALA A 135 -1.69 -4.47 13.50
C ALA A 135 -1.46 -5.74 12.66
N ALA A 136 -0.20 -5.98 12.26
CA ALA A 136 0.24 -7.21 11.60
C ALA A 136 -0.08 -8.44 12.45
N ARG A 137 0.35 -8.45 13.72
CA ARG A 137 0.05 -9.56 14.65
C ARG A 137 -1.45 -9.80 14.81
N ARG A 138 -2.29 -8.76 14.85
CA ARG A 138 -3.74 -8.92 15.00
C ARG A 138 -4.43 -9.37 13.72
N ASN A 139 -3.91 -9.05 12.53
CA ASN A 139 -4.51 -9.48 11.28
C ASN A 139 -5.99 -9.05 11.14
N LEU A 140 -6.29 -7.79 11.48
CA LEU A 140 -7.58 -7.19 11.16
C LEU A 140 -7.62 -6.82 9.67
N ASP A 141 -8.79 -6.94 9.04
CA ASP A 141 -9.04 -6.58 7.63
C ASP A 141 -8.86 -5.06 7.40
N ILE A 142 -7.60 -4.66 7.24
CA ILE A 142 -7.10 -3.30 7.11
C ILE A 142 -5.96 -3.31 6.09
N THR A 143 -6.03 -2.43 5.10
CA THR A 143 -4.96 -2.24 4.12
C THR A 143 -4.11 -1.03 4.51
N CYS A 144 -2.86 -1.25 4.91
CA CYS A 144 -1.88 -0.21 5.21
C CYS A 144 -1.03 0.10 3.98
N LEU A 145 -1.18 1.31 3.44
CA LEU A 145 -0.38 1.85 2.35
C LEU A 145 0.68 2.80 2.93
N MET A 146 1.92 2.31 3.02
CA MET A 146 3.05 3.11 3.49
C MET A 146 3.75 3.74 2.29
N LEU A 147 3.65 5.07 2.18
CA LEU A 147 4.36 5.83 1.16
C LEU A 147 5.79 6.08 1.65
N ASN A 148 6.71 5.27 1.15
CA ASN A 148 8.13 5.34 1.47
C ASN A 148 8.82 6.33 0.54
N ASN A 149 9.21 7.48 1.08
CA ASN A 149 9.98 8.49 0.36
C ASN A 149 11.35 8.77 1.00
N GLU A 150 11.76 7.88 1.90
CA GLU A 150 13.06 7.84 2.56
C GLU A 150 13.41 9.09 3.36
N ILE A 151 12.45 9.95 3.72
CA ILE A 151 12.72 11.21 4.40
C ILE A 151 11.51 11.81 5.12
N TYR A 152 11.72 12.53 6.22
CA TYR A 152 10.67 13.39 6.78
C TYR A 152 10.48 14.67 5.95
N GLY A 153 9.77 14.57 4.82
CA GLY A 153 9.62 15.66 3.87
C GLY A 153 8.90 16.90 4.43
N MET A 154 7.78 16.70 5.14
CA MET A 154 6.93 17.80 5.62
C MET A 154 7.60 18.69 6.67
N THR A 155 8.49 18.12 7.47
CA THR A 155 9.15 18.80 8.59
C THR A 155 10.50 19.40 8.21
N GLY A 156 10.86 19.36 6.91
CA GLY A 156 12.06 20.01 6.38
C GLY A 156 13.21 19.06 6.04
N GLY A 157 13.03 17.74 6.14
CA GLY A 157 13.97 16.76 5.59
C GLY A 157 14.89 16.09 6.59
N GLN A 158 14.37 15.68 7.75
CA GLN A 158 15.09 14.90 8.74
C GLN A 158 15.21 13.42 8.32
N VAL A 159 16.19 12.73 8.92
CA VAL A 159 16.41 11.30 8.74
C VAL A 159 15.18 10.48 9.12
N SER A 160 14.81 9.54 8.27
CA SER A 160 13.74 8.57 8.49
C SER A 160 14.33 7.17 8.74
N PRO A 161 13.55 6.21 9.24
CA PRO A 161 14.02 4.83 9.41
C PRO A 161 14.31 4.09 8.09
N THR A 162 13.95 4.68 6.95
CA THR A 162 14.21 4.12 5.61
C THR A 162 15.23 4.92 4.81
N THR A 163 15.77 6.00 5.38
CA THR A 163 16.79 6.83 4.72
C THR A 163 18.05 6.01 4.45
N PRO A 164 18.49 5.85 3.19
CA PRO A 164 19.67 5.05 2.86
C PRO A 164 20.95 5.53 3.57
N HIS A 165 21.90 4.61 3.74
CA HIS A 165 23.24 4.92 4.25
C HIS A 165 23.90 6.02 3.40
N GLU A 166 24.73 6.85 4.03
CA GLU A 166 25.42 8.02 3.46
C GLU A 166 24.51 9.15 2.94
N ARG A 167 23.18 9.03 3.01
CA ARG A 167 22.28 10.11 2.58
C ARG A 167 22.34 11.30 3.51
N PHE A 168 22.40 12.49 2.91
CA PHE A 168 22.38 13.76 3.60
C PHE A 168 20.95 14.17 3.94
N THR A 169 20.69 14.46 5.21
CA THR A 169 19.41 15.00 5.70
C THR A 169 19.67 16.28 6.49
N THR A 170 18.65 16.97 6.99
CA THR A 170 18.87 18.14 7.86
C THR A 170 19.48 17.77 9.20
N THR A 171 19.24 16.56 9.69
CA THR A 171 19.75 16.04 10.97
C THR A 171 20.97 15.14 10.81
N THR A 172 21.26 14.68 9.61
CA THR A 172 22.49 13.94 9.25
C THR A 172 23.26 14.70 8.16
N PRO A 173 23.81 15.90 8.47
CA PRO A 173 24.52 16.72 7.48
C PRO A 173 25.84 16.09 7.01
N ALA A 174 26.38 15.12 7.75
CA ALA A 174 27.57 14.34 7.40
C ALA A 174 27.24 12.99 6.73
N GLY A 175 25.97 12.75 6.40
CA GLY A 175 25.48 11.47 5.89
C GLY A 175 24.86 10.59 6.98
N ASN A 176 23.89 9.75 6.58
CA ASN A 176 23.25 8.81 7.49
C ASN A 176 24.17 7.60 7.74
N ILE A 177 24.38 7.26 9.02
CA ILE A 177 25.12 6.06 9.44
C ILE A 177 24.23 5.04 10.15
N GLU A 178 22.95 5.37 10.35
CA GLU A 178 21.99 4.49 10.99
C GLU A 178 21.60 3.33 10.04
N PRO A 179 21.52 2.09 10.53
CA PRO A 179 20.97 0.98 9.76
C PRO A 179 19.54 1.25 9.30
N VAL A 180 19.23 0.78 8.09
CA VAL A 180 17.95 1.04 7.43
C VAL A 180 17.00 -0.13 7.65
N PHE A 181 15.74 0.15 7.98
CA PHE A 181 14.72 -0.89 7.99
C PHE A 181 14.32 -1.29 6.57
N ASP A 182 14.21 -2.60 6.34
CA ASP A 182 13.39 -3.12 5.24
C ASP A 182 11.94 -3.24 5.74
N ALA A 183 11.08 -2.31 5.32
CA ALA A 183 9.73 -2.20 5.86
C ALA A 183 8.86 -3.43 5.56
N SER A 184 8.98 -3.98 4.35
CA SER A 184 8.28 -5.20 3.95
C SER A 184 8.73 -6.41 4.76
N ARG A 185 10.05 -6.60 4.94
CA ARG A 185 10.57 -7.69 5.79
C ARG A 185 10.17 -7.51 7.25
N LEU A 186 10.12 -6.28 7.76
CA LEU A 186 9.65 -6.01 9.11
C LEU A 186 8.16 -6.38 9.27
N ALA A 187 7.32 -6.02 8.30
CA ALA A 187 5.90 -6.36 8.30
C ALA A 187 5.68 -7.89 8.21
N GLU A 188 6.41 -8.57 7.33
CA GLU A 188 6.44 -10.03 7.23
C GLU A 188 6.84 -10.68 8.56
N ALA A 189 7.97 -10.27 9.14
CA ALA A 189 8.46 -10.79 10.42
C ALA A 189 7.50 -10.50 11.59
N SER A 190 6.67 -9.47 11.47
CA SER A 190 5.63 -9.12 12.45
C SER A 190 4.34 -9.93 12.29
N GLY A 191 4.25 -10.78 11.25
CA GLY A 191 3.13 -11.68 11.00
C GLY A 191 1.99 -11.07 10.17
N ALA A 192 2.30 -10.08 9.31
CA ALA A 192 1.33 -9.55 8.36
C ALA A 192 0.90 -10.64 7.36
N GLY A 193 -0.41 -10.74 7.12
CA GLY A 193 -0.98 -11.80 6.30
C GLY A 193 -0.79 -11.58 4.80
N PHE A 194 -0.68 -10.31 4.39
CA PHE A 194 -0.33 -9.89 3.04
C PHE A 194 0.77 -8.82 3.11
N VAL A 195 1.84 -8.99 2.34
CA VAL A 195 2.94 -8.04 2.23
C VAL A 195 3.34 -7.90 0.78
N GLY A 196 3.43 -6.66 0.29
CA GLY A 196 4.02 -6.38 -1.02
C GLY A 196 4.66 -5.02 -1.10
N ARG A 197 5.48 -4.85 -2.14
CA ARG A 197 6.18 -3.60 -2.44
C ARG A 197 6.08 -3.32 -3.93
N GLU A 198 5.80 -2.06 -4.28
CA GLU A 198 5.97 -1.59 -5.65
C GLU A 198 6.44 -0.14 -5.70
N VAL A 199 6.89 0.27 -6.88
CA VAL A 199 7.36 1.64 -7.16
C VAL A 199 6.30 2.44 -7.92
N THR A 200 6.29 3.76 -7.70
CA THR A 200 5.32 4.67 -8.34
C THR A 200 5.41 4.69 -9.87
N ILE A 201 6.58 4.49 -10.47
CA ILE A 201 6.72 4.47 -11.94
C ILE A 201 5.96 3.30 -12.60
N HIS A 202 5.76 2.19 -11.88
CA HIS A 202 5.03 1.02 -12.37
C HIS A 202 3.55 1.07 -11.98
N LEU A 203 2.89 2.20 -12.30
CA LEU A 203 1.52 2.50 -11.89
C LEU A 203 0.52 1.34 -12.08
N PRO A 204 0.46 0.61 -13.22
CA PRO A 204 -0.45 -0.52 -13.36
C PRO A 204 -0.18 -1.66 -12.37
N ARG A 205 1.10 -2.00 -12.14
CA ARG A 205 1.49 -3.04 -11.17
C ARG A 205 1.21 -2.61 -9.74
N LEU A 206 1.45 -1.34 -9.42
CA LEU A 206 1.12 -0.77 -8.12
C LEU A 206 -0.39 -0.79 -7.87
N ARG A 207 -1.21 -0.44 -8.88
CA ARG A 207 -2.67 -0.57 -8.82
C ARG A 207 -3.07 -2.01 -8.52
N ASP A 208 -2.53 -2.98 -9.25
CA ASP A 208 -2.87 -4.40 -9.08
C ASP A 208 -2.49 -4.92 -7.70
N LEU A 209 -1.30 -4.53 -7.21
CA LEU A 209 -0.86 -4.86 -5.86
C LEU A 209 -1.81 -4.28 -4.78
N ILE A 210 -2.25 -3.03 -4.96
CA ILE A 210 -3.21 -2.40 -4.06
C ILE A 210 -4.56 -3.11 -4.12
N ALA A 211 -5.04 -3.46 -5.32
CA ALA A 211 -6.29 -4.18 -5.50
C ALA A 211 -6.27 -5.54 -4.79
N GLU A 212 -5.18 -6.31 -4.93
CA GLU A 212 -5.02 -7.58 -4.21
C GLU A 212 -4.98 -7.41 -2.68
N GLY A 213 -4.31 -6.35 -2.20
CA GLY A 213 -4.27 -6.06 -0.76
C GLY A 213 -5.58 -5.53 -0.18
N LEU A 214 -6.46 -4.93 -1.00
CA LEU A 214 -7.83 -4.53 -0.63
C LEU A 214 -8.79 -5.73 -0.58
N GLU A 215 -8.56 -6.74 -1.43
CA GLU A 215 -9.36 -7.96 -1.46
C GLU A 215 -9.05 -8.90 -0.28
N TYR A 216 -7.77 -8.92 0.14
CA TYR A 216 -7.27 -9.77 1.20
C TYR A 216 -8.01 -9.60 2.53
N LYS A 217 -8.50 -10.71 3.10
CA LYS A 217 -9.24 -10.72 4.38
C LYS A 217 -8.31 -10.81 5.58
N GLY A 218 -7.62 -9.72 5.87
CA GLY A 218 -6.68 -9.61 6.98
C GLY A 218 -5.84 -8.34 6.88
N PHE A 219 -4.73 -8.29 7.61
CA PHE A 219 -3.86 -7.12 7.56
C PHE A 219 -2.95 -7.18 6.34
N SER A 220 -3.11 -6.21 5.45
CA SER A 220 -2.29 -6.03 4.25
C SER A 220 -1.32 -4.87 4.45
N PHE A 221 -0.03 -5.11 4.26
CA PHE A 221 0.99 -4.08 4.24
C PHE A 221 1.53 -3.90 2.82
N ILE A 222 1.38 -2.69 2.28
CA ILE A 222 1.85 -2.33 0.94
C ILE A 222 2.82 -1.17 1.08
N GLU A 223 4.08 -1.44 0.77
CA GLU A 223 5.10 -0.41 0.67
C GLU A 223 5.13 0.18 -0.74
N VAL A 224 4.93 1.48 -0.82
CA VAL A 224 5.00 2.22 -2.09
C VAL A 224 6.24 3.08 -2.08
N ILE A 225 7.22 2.71 -2.91
CA ILE A 225 8.42 3.51 -3.09
C ILE A 225 8.07 4.74 -3.93
N SER A 226 8.19 5.92 -3.33
CA SER A 226 7.67 7.19 -3.83
C SER A 226 8.73 8.28 -3.71
N ASP A 227 9.13 8.89 -4.82
CA ASP A 227 10.15 9.93 -4.79
C ASP A 227 9.71 11.21 -4.07
N CYS A 228 10.62 11.72 -3.22
CA CYS A 228 10.58 13.08 -2.69
C CYS A 228 11.62 13.96 -3.40
N THR A 229 11.19 14.61 -4.48
CA THR A 229 12.05 15.40 -5.37
C THR A 229 12.65 16.63 -4.66
N GLU A 230 11.82 17.39 -3.95
CA GLU A 230 12.21 18.68 -3.38
C GLU A 230 13.12 18.61 -2.16
N ILE A 231 12.96 17.57 -1.33
CA ILE A 231 13.67 17.44 -0.06
C ILE A 231 14.76 16.38 -0.13
N ASN A 232 14.42 15.13 -0.47
CA ASN A 232 15.43 14.07 -0.59
C ASN A 232 16.29 14.29 -1.84
N GLY A 233 15.65 14.46 -3.00
CA GLY A 233 16.31 14.61 -4.29
C GLY A 233 17.29 15.78 -4.33
N ARG A 234 16.78 16.98 -4.06
CA ARG A 234 17.58 18.22 -4.05
C ARG A 234 18.75 18.18 -3.07
N LYS A 235 18.59 17.58 -1.88
CA LYS A 235 19.63 17.58 -0.85
C LYS A 235 20.74 16.55 -1.12
N ASN A 236 20.43 15.51 -1.90
CA ASN A 236 21.34 14.43 -2.25
C ASN A 236 21.79 14.46 -3.71
N ASP A 237 21.51 15.57 -4.42
CA ASP A 237 21.84 15.77 -5.82
C ASP A 237 21.42 14.60 -6.72
N LEU A 238 20.18 14.13 -6.55
CA LEU A 238 19.65 12.96 -7.27
C LEU A 238 19.11 13.28 -8.68
N GLY A 239 19.36 14.49 -9.16
CA GLY A 239 18.84 14.98 -10.43
C GLY A 239 17.40 15.48 -10.36
N SER A 240 16.84 15.75 -11.54
CA SER A 240 15.46 16.18 -11.75
C SER A 240 14.45 15.08 -11.39
N SER A 241 13.18 15.45 -11.28
CA SER A 241 12.09 14.49 -10.99
C SER A 241 12.05 13.30 -11.96
N ALA A 242 12.31 13.53 -13.24
CA ALA A 242 12.33 12.47 -14.24
C ALA A 242 13.53 11.53 -14.06
N GLU A 243 14.70 12.08 -13.75
CA GLU A 243 15.93 11.30 -13.53
C GLU A 243 15.82 10.41 -12.28
N MET A 244 15.24 10.94 -11.19
CA MET A 244 14.97 10.15 -9.98
C MET A 244 14.07 8.95 -10.27
N VAL A 245 12.93 9.20 -10.93
CA VAL A 245 11.96 8.17 -11.31
C VAL A 245 12.58 7.11 -12.23
N LEU A 246 13.39 7.52 -13.21
CA LEU A 246 14.10 6.59 -14.10
C LEU A 246 15.22 5.83 -13.37
N GLY A 247 15.87 6.47 -12.39
CA GLY A 247 16.87 5.87 -11.51
C GLY A 247 16.32 4.70 -10.69
N GLN A 248 15.08 4.80 -10.21
CA GLN A 248 14.39 3.68 -9.56
C GLN A 248 14.24 2.49 -10.52
N THR A 249 13.85 2.75 -11.77
CA THR A 249 13.70 1.69 -12.79
C THR A 249 15.02 0.98 -13.10
N ARG A 250 16.12 1.72 -13.14
CA ARG A 250 17.46 1.14 -13.33
C ARG A 250 17.81 0.17 -12.20
N SER A 251 17.33 0.43 -10.99
CA SER A 251 17.59 -0.38 -9.78
C SER A 251 16.73 -1.64 -9.67
N MET A 252 15.84 -1.93 -10.63
CA MET A 252 14.95 -3.11 -10.66
C MET A 252 15.23 -4.07 -11.81
N ARG A 253 16.14 -3.74 -12.75
CA ARG A 253 16.32 -4.56 -13.97
C ARG A 253 16.99 -5.90 -13.64
N PRO A 254 16.46 -7.03 -14.13
CA PRO A 254 17.11 -8.33 -14.02
C PRO A 254 18.49 -8.34 -14.70
N ALA A 255 19.40 -9.16 -14.18
CA ALA A 255 20.80 -9.27 -14.63
C ALA A 255 21.00 -9.71 -16.10
N ASP A 256 19.94 -10.17 -16.79
CA ASP A 256 20.05 -10.91 -18.05
C ASP A 256 19.76 -10.10 -19.32
N PHE A 257 19.47 -8.80 -19.21
CA PHE A 257 19.19 -7.95 -20.38
C PHE A 257 20.48 -7.40 -21.02
N LYS A 258 21.12 -8.19 -21.89
CA LYS A 258 22.11 -7.71 -22.86
C LYS A 258 21.39 -7.10 -24.08
N TYR A 259 21.60 -5.81 -24.34
CA TYR A 259 21.48 -5.25 -25.69
C TYR A 259 22.83 -4.72 -26.13
N GLY A 260 23.24 -5.17 -27.31
CA GLY A 260 24.58 -5.01 -27.86
C GLY A 260 25.02 -3.57 -28.08
N GLU A 261 26.31 -3.38 -27.83
CA GLU A 261 27.27 -2.47 -28.46
C GLU A 261 26.66 -1.34 -29.30
N LEU A 262 26.65 -0.14 -28.72
CA LEU A 262 27.06 1.10 -29.39
C LEU A 262 27.35 2.20 -28.34
N ASP A 263 28.62 2.62 -28.41
CA ASP A 263 29.40 3.69 -27.81
C ASP A 263 28.80 4.74 -26.84
N ASN A 264 29.62 5.02 -25.81
CA ASN A 264 29.54 6.05 -24.76
C ASN A 264 28.71 5.73 -23.51
N ASN A 265 28.88 4.51 -22.97
CA ASN A 265 27.95 3.89 -22.02
C ASN A 265 28.67 3.21 -20.82
N VAL A 266 28.45 3.68 -19.58
CA VAL A 266 28.50 2.90 -18.31
C VAL A 266 29.84 2.22 -17.87
N VAL A 267 30.95 2.27 -18.62
CA VAL A 267 32.09 1.33 -18.38
C VAL A 267 33.06 1.66 -17.22
N ASP A 268 33.23 2.90 -16.76
CA ASP A 268 34.34 3.19 -15.82
C ASP A 268 34.05 2.96 -14.32
N HIS A 269 32.84 2.52 -13.97
CA HIS A 269 32.54 2.02 -12.63
C HIS A 269 31.89 0.64 -12.74
N PRO A 270 32.45 -0.41 -12.08
CA PRO A 270 31.92 -1.75 -12.17
C PRO A 270 30.45 -1.76 -11.72
N PHE A 271 29.62 -2.09 -12.70
CA PHE A 271 28.23 -2.46 -12.61
C PHE A 271 27.94 -3.28 -11.35
N ARG A 272 27.12 -2.75 -10.44
CA ARG A 272 26.48 -3.50 -9.35
C ARG A 272 24.98 -3.34 -9.47
N ALA A 273 24.26 -4.46 -9.58
CA ALA A 273 22.81 -4.48 -9.42
C ALA A 273 22.43 -4.11 -7.98
N ASN A 274 21.23 -3.54 -7.77
CA ASN A 274 20.44 -3.69 -6.54
C ASN A 274 19.23 -4.57 -6.95
N SER A 275 18.79 -5.67 -6.32
CA SER A 275 18.43 -6.03 -4.94
C SER A 275 17.01 -5.62 -4.47
N MET A 276 16.34 -4.68 -5.15
CA MET A 276 14.99 -4.27 -4.77
C MET A 276 13.95 -5.19 -5.41
N ASN A 277 13.50 -6.19 -4.66
CA ASN A 277 12.38 -7.03 -5.05
C ASN A 277 11.08 -6.22 -5.03
N THR A 278 10.18 -6.49 -5.97
CA THR A 278 8.83 -5.92 -6.01
C THR A 278 7.78 -7.01 -6.26
N GLY A 279 6.51 -6.67 -6.06
CA GLY A 279 5.38 -7.60 -6.09
C GLY A 279 4.97 -8.05 -4.70
N ILE A 280 4.28 -9.19 -4.64
CA ILE A 280 3.78 -9.80 -3.41
C ILE A 280 4.87 -10.69 -2.82
N PHE A 281 5.24 -10.47 -1.57
CA PHE A 281 6.18 -11.31 -0.83
C PHE A 281 5.47 -12.33 0.04
N VAL A 282 4.34 -11.95 0.64
CA VAL A 282 3.55 -12.79 1.53
C VAL A 282 2.08 -12.68 1.15
N LYS A 283 1.40 -13.83 1.05
CA LYS A 283 -0.07 -13.95 0.98
C LYS A 283 -0.47 -15.25 1.68
N SER A 284 -0.95 -15.14 2.92
CA SER A 284 -1.29 -16.28 3.78
C SER A 284 -2.80 -16.40 3.99
N ASP A 285 -3.29 -17.58 4.38
CA ASP A 285 -4.71 -17.85 4.63
C ASP A 285 -5.11 -17.69 6.11
N ARG A 286 -4.35 -16.89 6.86
CA ARG A 286 -4.56 -16.72 8.30
C ARG A 286 -5.95 -16.11 8.61
N PRO A 287 -6.67 -16.63 9.63
CA PRO A 287 -7.95 -16.07 10.04
C PRO A 287 -7.87 -14.58 10.41
N GLU A 288 -8.89 -13.82 10.00
CA GLU A 288 -9.10 -12.44 10.41
C GLU A 288 -9.52 -12.40 11.90
N TYR A 289 -8.88 -11.54 12.69
CA TYR A 289 -9.09 -11.54 14.14
C TYR A 289 -10.48 -11.04 14.55
N GLY A 290 -11.02 -10.03 13.87
CA GLY A 290 -12.36 -9.53 14.13
C GLY A 290 -13.41 -10.62 13.94
N GLN A 291 -13.28 -11.44 12.89
CA GLN A 291 -14.16 -12.55 12.60
C GLN A 291 -14.01 -13.65 13.64
N SER A 292 -12.77 -14.03 13.93
CA SER A 292 -12.46 -15.02 14.98
C SER A 292 -13.03 -14.61 16.34
N TYR A 293 -12.98 -13.32 16.67
CA TYR A 293 -13.54 -12.77 17.90
C TYR A 293 -15.08 -12.82 17.91
N ARG A 294 -15.73 -12.45 16.81
CA ARG A 294 -17.20 -12.54 16.67
C ARG A 294 -17.68 -13.99 16.77
N ASP A 295 -17.01 -14.91 16.10
CA ASP A 295 -17.35 -16.34 16.14
C ASP A 295 -17.24 -16.90 17.57
N MET A 296 -16.20 -16.52 18.31
CA MET A 296 -16.04 -16.87 19.72
C MET A 296 -17.17 -16.32 20.59
N VAL A 297 -17.56 -15.06 20.39
CA VAL A 297 -18.67 -14.43 21.13
C VAL A 297 -19.99 -15.15 20.84
N ASP A 298 -20.28 -15.47 19.59
CA ASP A 298 -21.49 -16.20 19.19
C ASP A 298 -21.55 -17.61 19.80
N GLN A 299 -20.41 -18.29 19.91
CA GLN A 299 -20.31 -19.60 20.56
C GLN A 299 -20.63 -19.51 22.06
N ILE A 300 -20.06 -18.54 22.77
CA ILE A 300 -20.31 -18.31 24.19
C ILE A 300 -21.80 -18.00 24.44
N GLN A 301 -22.40 -17.14 23.61
CA GLN A 301 -23.82 -16.80 23.74
C GLN A 301 -24.73 -18.02 23.51
N LYS A 302 -24.41 -18.88 22.53
CA LYS A 302 -25.15 -20.12 22.28
C LYS A 302 -25.00 -21.13 23.43
N ALA A 303 -23.82 -21.24 24.04
CA ALA A 303 -23.59 -22.12 25.19
C ALA A 303 -24.39 -21.67 26.41
N GLN A 304 -24.38 -20.36 26.70
CA GLN A 304 -25.16 -19.76 27.79
C GLN A 304 -26.67 -19.99 27.62
N GLN A 305 -27.19 -19.91 26.39
CA GLN A 305 -28.61 -20.19 26.11
C GLN A 305 -29.00 -21.66 26.35
N LYS A 306 -28.04 -22.59 26.28
CA LYS A 306 -28.27 -24.03 26.51
C LYS A 306 -28.05 -24.45 27.97
N GLY A 307 -27.60 -23.54 28.84
CA GLY A 307 -27.22 -23.86 30.21
C GLY A 307 -25.88 -24.58 30.33
N ASP A 308 -25.11 -24.65 29.24
CA ASP A 308 -23.76 -25.22 29.23
C ASP A 308 -22.77 -24.21 29.83
N ARG A 309 -21.68 -24.71 30.44
CA ARG A 309 -20.59 -23.83 30.91
C ARG A 309 -19.91 -23.21 29.68
N PRO A 310 -19.63 -21.88 29.70
CA PRO A 310 -19.01 -21.18 28.58
C PRO A 310 -17.61 -21.69 28.25
#